data_AF-A0A7M1PWS3-F1
#
_entry.id   AF-A0A7M1PWS3-F1
#
_cell.length_a   1.000
_cell.length_b   1.000
_cell.length_c   1.000
_cell.angle_alpha   90.00
_cell.angle_beta   90.00
_cell.angle_gamma   90.00
#
_symmetry.space_group_name_H-M   'P 1'
#
loop_
_entity.id
_entity.type
_entity.pdbx_description
1 polymer ?
#
loop_
_entity_poly.entity_id
_entity_poly.type
_entity_poly.pdbx_seq_one_letter_code
_entity_poly.pdbx_strand_id
1 'polypeptide(L)'
;MTGFLTKEERIDKAIKITKKWLRELLQLEQAIKSLEELYNNTDGMRAVQYKAVSVPTTKNSDISSAVAIERAEIAERLKITKIRVKIIKAALLTLDDVEYQSVYNRYVLGLSWTKVADRLFFSERWVKKLSSRGVEKVARSIFGLPV
;
A
#
# COMPACT_ATOMS: atom_id res chain seq x y z
N MET A 1 22.67 27.74 3.32
CA MET A 1 21.26 27.95 3.73
C MET A 1 20.50 26.64 3.54
N THR A 2 20.42 25.83 4.59
CA THR A 2 19.55 24.65 4.62
C THR A 2 18.10 25.15 4.76
N GLY A 3 17.37 25.18 3.64
CA GLY A 3 15.98 25.62 3.61
C GLY A 3 15.09 24.64 4.37
N PHE A 4 14.78 24.94 5.63
CA PHE A 4 13.76 24.21 6.37
C PHE A 4 12.39 24.57 5.80
N LEU A 5 11.64 23.55 5.35
CA LEU A 5 10.25 23.71 4.90
C LEU A 5 9.42 24.30 6.05
N THR A 6 8.55 25.25 5.71
CA THR A 6 7.58 25.79 6.67
C THR A 6 6.59 24.69 7.09
N LYS A 7 5.90 24.89 8.21
CA LYS A 7 4.92 23.92 8.73
C LYS A 7 3.81 23.62 7.70
N GLU A 8 3.37 24.65 6.98
CA GLU A 8 2.34 24.54 5.94
C GLU A 8 2.83 23.73 4.74
N GLU A 9 4.04 24.02 4.24
CA GLU A 9 4.65 23.27 3.13
C GLU A 9 4.82 21.78 3.46
N ARG A 10 5.13 21.45 4.73
CA ARG A 10 5.21 20.05 5.20
C ARG A 10 3.86 19.36 5.14
N ILE A 11 2.78 20.05 5.54
CA ILE A 11 1.42 19.52 5.51
C ILE A 11 0.98 19.28 4.06
N ASP A 12 1.18 20.26 3.17
CA ASP A 12 0.81 20.12 1.77
C ASP A 12 1.55 18.97 1.07
N LYS A 13 2.85 18.84 1.37
CA LYS A 13 3.65 17.71 0.89
C LYS A 13 3.10 16.38 1.42
N ALA A 14 2.76 16.30 2.72
CA ALA A 14 2.16 15.13 3.33
C ALA A 14 0.81 14.76 2.69
N ILE A 15 -0.06 15.74 2.45
CA ILE A 15 -1.35 15.56 1.77
C ILE A 15 -1.14 15.02 0.35
N LYS A 16 -0.19 15.58 -0.40
CA LYS A 16 0.11 15.13 -1.77
C LYS A 16 0.59 13.68 -1.80
N ILE A 17 1.49 13.31 -0.88
CA ILE A 17 1.98 11.93 -0.75
C ILE A 17 0.84 11.00 -0.35
N THR A 18 0.00 11.40 0.60
CA THR A 18 -1.16 10.62 1.07
C THR A 18 -2.14 10.33 -0.06
N LYS A 19 -2.49 11.33 -0.88
CA LYS A 19 -3.35 11.13 -2.06
C LYS A 19 -2.76 10.10 -3.03
N LYS A 20 -1.44 10.13 -3.24
CA LYS A 20 -0.74 9.14 -4.08
C LYS A 20 -0.86 7.74 -3.47
N TRP A 21 -0.59 7.60 -2.18
CA TRP A 21 -0.66 6.31 -1.48
C TRP A 21 -2.07 5.72 -1.47
N LEU A 22 -3.11 6.54 -1.30
CA LEU A 22 -4.50 6.10 -1.36
C LEU A 22 -4.88 5.56 -2.75
N ARG A 23 -4.41 6.20 -3.82
CA ARG A 23 -4.63 5.72 -5.20
C ARG A 23 -3.94 4.40 -5.50
N GLU A 24 -2.78 4.17 -4.89
CA GLU A 24 -2.00 2.95 -5.06
C GLU A 24 -2.52 1.80 -4.18
N LEU A 25 -3.45 2.05 -3.24
CA LEU A 25 -3.83 1.07 -2.22
C LEU A 25 -4.29 -0.26 -2.81
N LEU A 26 -5.20 -0.24 -3.79
CA LEU A 26 -5.71 -1.47 -4.43
C LEU A 26 -4.61 -2.21 -5.19
N GLN A 27 -3.69 -1.48 -5.83
CA GLN A 27 -2.55 -2.07 -6.55
C GLN A 27 -1.59 -2.75 -5.58
N LEU A 28 -1.33 -2.13 -4.42
CA LEU A 28 -0.49 -2.71 -3.37
C LEU A 28 -1.13 -3.98 -2.78
N GLU A 29 -2.44 -3.99 -2.57
CA GLU A 29 -3.15 -5.20 -2.13
C GLU A 29 -3.06 -6.34 -3.15
N GLN A 30 -3.19 -6.02 -4.44
CA GLN A 30 -3.06 -7.00 -5.51
C GLN A 30 -1.61 -7.50 -5.62
N ALA A 31 -0.63 -6.61 -5.48
CA ALA A 31 0.78 -6.97 -5.44
C ALA A 31 1.12 -7.89 -4.26
N ILE A 32 0.52 -7.69 -3.07
CA ILE A 32 0.69 -8.61 -1.94
C ILE A 32 0.21 -10.01 -2.31
N LYS A 33 -0.97 -10.14 -2.93
CA LYS A 33 -1.50 -11.45 -3.36
C LYS A 33 -0.57 -12.14 -4.35
N SER A 34 -0.12 -11.41 -5.38
CA SER A 34 0.81 -11.96 -6.37
C SER A 34 2.16 -12.36 -5.75
N LEU A 35 2.69 -11.56 -4.81
CA LEU A 35 3.93 -11.90 -4.10
C LEU A 35 3.76 -13.12 -3.18
N GLU A 36 2.60 -13.27 -2.53
CA GLU A 36 2.27 -14.46 -1.73
C GLU A 36 2.22 -15.71 -2.59
N GLU A 37 1.59 -15.64 -3.76
CA GLU A 37 1.55 -16.73 -4.74
C GLU A 37 2.96 -17.11 -5.20
N LEU A 38 3.81 -16.14 -5.56
CA LEU A 38 5.20 -16.38 -5.94
C LEU A 38 6.02 -17.01 -4.79
N TYR A 39 5.85 -16.50 -3.58
CA TYR A 39 6.52 -17.03 -2.39
C TYR A 39 6.12 -18.49 -2.11
N ASN A 40 4.86 -18.85 -2.32
CA ASN A 40 4.37 -20.22 -2.12
C ASN A 40 4.81 -21.16 -3.26
N ASN A 41 4.82 -20.67 -4.50
CA ASN A 41 5.23 -21.46 -5.67
C ASN A 41 6.73 -21.80 -5.68
N THR A 42 7.58 -20.91 -5.15
CA THR A 42 9.01 -21.24 -4.94
C THR A 42 9.21 -22.37 -3.94
N ASP A 43 8.26 -22.61 -3.02
CA ASP A 43 8.26 -23.80 -2.14
C ASP A 43 7.76 -25.06 -2.87
N GLY A 44 6.77 -24.93 -3.75
CA GLY A 44 6.23 -26.04 -4.56
C GLY A 44 7.27 -26.68 -5.50
N MET A 45 8.20 -25.90 -6.04
CA MET A 45 9.31 -26.43 -6.85
C MET A 45 10.26 -27.35 -6.06
N ARG A 46 10.38 -27.18 -4.72
CA ARG A 46 11.20 -28.06 -3.88
C ARG A 46 10.63 -29.47 -3.73
N ALA A 47 9.31 -29.61 -3.63
CA ALA A 47 8.66 -30.91 -3.48
C ALA A 47 8.88 -31.81 -4.71
N VAL A 48 8.99 -31.21 -5.90
CA VAL A 48 9.25 -31.92 -7.15
C VAL A 48 10.73 -32.25 -7.32
N GLN A 49 11.64 -31.33 -6.95
CA GLN A 49 13.09 -31.54 -7.08
C GLN A 49 13.65 -32.59 -6.11
N TYR A 50 13.12 -32.71 -4.88
CA TYR A 50 13.58 -33.74 -3.93
C TYR A 50 13.31 -35.17 -4.42
N LYS A 51 12.35 -35.35 -5.33
CA LYS A 51 12.00 -36.65 -5.90
C LYS A 51 12.86 -37.04 -7.11
N ALA A 52 13.67 -36.12 -7.65
CA ALA A 52 14.46 -36.32 -8.85
C ALA A 52 15.97 -36.29 -8.55
N VAL A 53 16.50 -37.51 -8.34
CA VAL A 53 17.87 -37.94 -8.67
C VAL A 53 19.02 -37.45 -7.78
N SER A 54 19.68 -38.43 -7.14
CA SER A 54 21.01 -38.33 -6.53
C SER A 54 22.10 -38.24 -7.62
N VAL A 55 22.73 -37.07 -7.80
CA VAL A 55 23.98 -36.85 -8.56
C VAL A 55 24.73 -35.59 -8.06
N PRO A 56 26.00 -35.32 -8.41
CA PRO A 56 27.06 -34.90 -7.49
C PRO A 56 26.97 -33.44 -7.00
N THR A 57 27.52 -33.23 -5.82
CA THR A 57 27.19 -32.20 -4.82
C THR A 57 27.54 -30.73 -5.16
N THR A 58 28.24 -30.44 -6.25
CA THR A 58 28.77 -29.08 -6.52
C THR A 58 27.89 -28.16 -7.37
N LYS A 59 27.05 -28.68 -8.29
CA LYS A 59 26.12 -27.82 -9.07
C LYS A 59 24.79 -27.55 -8.36
N ASN A 60 24.42 -28.43 -7.43
CA ASN A 60 23.17 -28.31 -6.68
C ASN A 60 23.25 -27.25 -5.56
N SER A 61 24.45 -26.94 -5.04
CA SER A 61 24.64 -25.89 -4.03
C SER A 61 24.36 -24.50 -4.57
N ASP A 62 24.73 -24.23 -5.82
CA ASP A 62 24.62 -22.90 -6.44
C ASP A 62 23.17 -22.58 -6.84
N ILE A 63 22.42 -23.58 -7.30
CA ILE A 63 20.98 -23.44 -7.58
C ILE A 63 20.19 -23.27 -6.27
N SER A 64 20.55 -24.03 -5.23
CA SER A 64 19.92 -23.92 -3.91
C SER A 64 20.17 -22.55 -3.26
N SER A 65 21.35 -21.96 -3.44
CA SER A 65 21.67 -20.64 -2.89
C SER A 65 20.95 -19.52 -3.66
N ALA A 66 20.88 -19.60 -5.00
CA ALA A 66 20.14 -18.64 -5.82
C ALA A 66 18.64 -18.60 -5.47
N VAL A 67 18.01 -19.76 -5.31
CA VAL A 67 16.58 -19.86 -4.91
C VAL A 67 16.35 -19.31 -3.49
N ALA A 68 17.31 -19.52 -2.57
CA ALA A 68 17.22 -18.97 -1.23
C ALA A 68 17.29 -17.44 -1.22
N ILE A 69 18.15 -16.85 -2.06
CA ILE A 69 18.28 -15.40 -2.24
C ILE A 69 16.96 -14.83 -2.80
N GLU A 70 16.43 -15.41 -3.88
CA GLU A 70 15.18 -14.96 -4.49
C GLU A 70 14.01 -14.99 -3.48
N ARG A 71 13.93 -16.05 -2.67
CA ARG A 71 12.89 -16.17 -1.62
C ARG A 71 13.04 -15.11 -0.54
N ALA A 72 14.27 -14.78 -0.14
CA ALA A 72 14.54 -13.72 0.82
C ALA A 72 14.10 -12.36 0.27
N GLU A 73 14.39 -12.07 -1.00
CA GLU A 73 13.96 -10.83 -1.67
C GLU A 73 12.43 -10.71 -1.76
N ILE A 74 11.74 -11.80 -2.14
CA ILE A 74 10.26 -11.81 -2.18
C ILE A 74 9.68 -11.57 -0.78
N ALA A 75 10.22 -12.24 0.24
CA ALA A 75 9.77 -12.09 1.62
C ALA A 75 9.95 -10.65 2.13
N GLU A 76 11.09 -10.03 1.81
CA GLU A 76 11.36 -8.64 2.17
C GLU A 76 10.38 -7.67 1.48
N ARG A 77 10.20 -7.81 0.16
CA ARG A 77 9.24 -7.00 -0.60
C ARG A 77 7.82 -7.15 -0.06
N LEU A 78 7.41 -8.37 0.26
CA LEU A 78 6.10 -8.67 0.83
C LEU A 78 5.93 -8.03 2.21
N LYS A 79 6.95 -8.12 3.08
CA LYS A 79 6.95 -7.46 4.40
C LYS A 79 6.77 -5.95 4.28
N ILE A 80 7.57 -5.29 3.43
CA ILE A 80 7.51 -3.84 3.21
C ILE A 80 6.13 -3.43 2.67
N THR A 81 5.62 -4.16 1.69
CA THR A 81 4.33 -3.86 1.05
C THR A 81 3.17 -4.02 2.03
N LYS A 82 3.17 -5.11 2.83
CA LYS A 82 2.18 -5.32 3.90
C LYS A 82 2.21 -4.22 4.95
N ILE A 83 3.39 -3.79 5.39
CA ILE A 83 3.52 -2.67 6.34
C ILE A 83 2.90 -1.40 5.75
N ARG A 84 3.20 -1.08 4.49
CA ARG A 84 2.65 0.10 3.82
C ARG A 84 1.12 0.07 3.73
N VAL A 85 0.54 -1.06 3.31
CA VAL A 85 -0.93 -1.23 3.26
C VAL A 85 -1.53 -1.12 4.67
N LYS A 86 -0.90 -1.73 5.68
CA LYS A 86 -1.36 -1.67 7.07
C LYS A 86 -1.39 -0.23 7.59
N ILE A 87 -0.35 0.56 7.33
CA ILE A 87 -0.28 1.98 7.74
C ILE A 87 -1.42 2.77 7.10
N ILE A 88 -1.64 2.60 5.79
CA ILE A 88 -2.71 3.33 5.07
C ILE A 88 -4.08 2.93 5.62
N LYS A 89 -4.34 1.64 5.82
CA LYS A 89 -5.61 1.15 6.38
C LYS A 89 -5.84 1.66 7.80
N ALA A 90 -4.82 1.61 8.66
CA ALA A 90 -4.91 2.13 10.01
C ALA A 90 -5.22 3.64 10.03
N ALA A 91 -4.59 4.41 9.15
CA ALA A 91 -4.86 5.84 9.04
C ALA A 91 -6.29 6.13 8.53
N LEU A 92 -6.84 5.30 7.63
CA LEU A 92 -8.23 5.42 7.19
C LEU A 92 -9.24 5.19 8.32
N LEU A 93 -8.90 4.39 9.33
CA LEU A 93 -9.76 4.16 10.51
C LEU A 93 -9.88 5.40 11.43
N THR A 94 -9.09 6.44 11.20
CA THR A 94 -9.20 7.72 11.94
C THR A 94 -10.33 8.61 11.45
N LEU A 95 -10.95 8.25 10.33
CA LEU A 95 -12.03 9.00 9.69
C LEU A 95 -13.38 8.59 10.25
N ASP A 96 -14.31 9.55 10.30
CA ASP A 96 -15.72 9.20 10.46
C ASP A 96 -16.26 8.49 9.21
N ASP A 97 -17.41 7.82 9.32
CA ASP A 97 -17.95 7.01 8.22
C ASP A 97 -18.13 7.80 6.92
N VAL A 98 -18.59 9.04 7.02
CA VAL A 98 -18.87 9.89 5.85
C VAL A 98 -17.58 10.36 5.19
N GLU A 99 -16.59 10.76 6.00
CA GLU A 99 -15.25 11.08 5.55
C GLU A 99 -14.57 9.89 4.90
N TYR A 100 -14.63 8.72 5.54
CA TYR A 100 -14.08 7.46 5.03
C TYR A 100 -14.67 7.16 3.66
N GLN A 101 -16.00 7.17 3.53
CA GLN A 101 -16.67 6.89 2.27
C GLN A 101 -16.31 7.91 1.19
N SER A 102 -16.24 9.19 1.52
CA SER A 102 -15.83 10.26 0.60
C SER A 102 -14.40 10.04 0.09
N VAL A 103 -13.45 9.79 0.99
CA VAL A 103 -12.03 9.57 0.67
C VAL A 103 -11.83 8.26 -0.10
N TYR A 104 -12.45 7.17 0.34
CA TYR A 104 -12.32 5.85 -0.27
C TYR A 104 -12.88 5.85 -1.70
N ASN A 105 -14.12 6.31 -1.89
CA ASN A 105 -14.73 6.38 -3.22
C ASN A 105 -13.93 7.28 -4.18
N ARG A 106 -13.41 8.42 -3.69
CA ARG A 106 -12.66 9.34 -4.54
C ARG A 106 -11.26 8.84 -4.88
N TYR A 107 -10.47 8.46 -3.87
CA TYR A 107 -9.04 8.25 -4.03
C TYR A 107 -8.67 6.78 -4.19
N VAL A 108 -9.39 5.87 -3.54
CA VAL A 108 -9.11 4.42 -3.64
C VAL A 108 -9.83 3.82 -4.85
N LEU A 109 -11.12 4.11 -5.02
CA LEU A 109 -11.90 3.63 -6.17
C LEU A 109 -11.78 4.52 -7.43
N GLY A 110 -11.23 5.72 -7.31
CA GLY A 110 -11.01 6.62 -8.44
C GLY A 110 -12.28 7.25 -9.04
N LEU A 111 -13.39 7.31 -8.30
CA LEU A 111 -14.66 7.84 -8.81
C LEU A 111 -14.62 9.36 -9.01
N SER A 112 -15.33 9.86 -10.02
CA SER A 112 -15.58 11.29 -10.24
C SER A 112 -16.34 11.92 -9.07
N TRP A 113 -16.13 13.21 -8.80
CA TRP A 113 -16.82 13.93 -7.73
C TRP A 113 -18.34 13.82 -7.78
N THR A 114 -18.93 13.88 -8.98
CA THR A 114 -20.36 13.70 -9.22
C THR A 114 -20.83 12.33 -8.73
N LYS A 115 -20.22 11.24 -9.20
CA LYS A 115 -20.51 9.87 -8.71
C LYS A 115 -20.34 9.71 -7.19
N VAL A 116 -19.37 10.38 -6.56
CA VAL A 116 -19.22 10.32 -5.10
C VAL A 116 -20.35 11.08 -4.41
N ALA A 117 -20.70 12.27 -4.91
CA ALA A 117 -21.84 13.08 -4.45
C ALA A 117 -23.15 12.30 -4.54
N ASP A 118 -23.41 11.67 -5.69
CA ASP A 118 -24.60 10.85 -5.92
C ASP A 118 -24.67 9.67 -4.94
N ARG A 119 -23.56 8.96 -4.72
CA ARG A 119 -23.50 7.83 -3.78
C ARG A 119 -23.72 8.22 -2.33
N LEU A 120 -23.29 9.41 -1.94
CA LEU A 120 -23.39 9.89 -0.55
C LEU A 120 -24.59 10.81 -0.33
N PHE A 121 -25.42 11.04 -1.34
CA PHE A 121 -26.58 11.94 -1.29
C PHE A 121 -26.21 13.36 -0.79
N PHE A 122 -25.03 13.85 -1.20
CA PHE A 122 -24.53 15.18 -0.85
C PHE A 122 -24.20 15.99 -2.10
N SER A 123 -24.10 17.32 -1.97
CA SER A 123 -23.58 18.15 -3.05
C SER A 123 -22.09 17.88 -3.32
N GLU A 124 -21.65 18.04 -4.57
CA GLU A 124 -20.22 17.92 -4.93
C GLU A 124 -19.33 18.82 -4.08
N ARG A 125 -19.79 20.05 -3.79
CA ARG A 125 -19.04 21.02 -2.98
C ARG A 125 -18.80 20.46 -1.58
N TRP A 126 -19.82 19.83 -0.99
CA TRP A 126 -19.71 19.24 0.33
C TRP A 126 -18.77 18.02 0.34
N VAL A 127 -18.91 17.13 -0.64
CA VAL A 127 -18.02 15.97 -0.78
C VAL A 127 -16.56 16.37 -0.97
N LYS A 128 -16.28 17.40 -1.79
CA LYS A 128 -14.91 17.93 -1.97
C LYS A 128 -14.32 18.45 -0.66
N LYS A 129 -15.13 19.12 0.16
CA LYS A 129 -14.71 19.61 1.49
C LYS A 129 -14.44 18.46 2.45
N LEU A 130 -15.36 17.49 2.53
CA LEU A 130 -15.20 16.29 3.36
C LEU A 130 -13.97 15.48 2.97
N SER A 131 -13.79 15.20 1.68
CA SER A 131 -12.61 14.50 1.15
C SER A 131 -11.31 15.22 1.48
N SER A 132 -11.27 16.56 1.35
CA SER A 132 -10.08 17.33 1.68
C SER A 132 -9.73 17.22 3.16
N ARG A 133 -10.72 17.37 4.05
CA ARG A 133 -10.55 17.22 5.50
C ARG A 133 -10.12 15.81 5.88
N GLY A 134 -10.74 14.79 5.28
CA GLY A 134 -10.40 13.39 5.52
C GLY A 134 -8.97 13.06 5.10
N VAL A 135 -8.55 13.47 3.90
CA VAL A 135 -7.17 13.25 3.45
C VAL A 135 -6.16 13.95 4.36
N GLU A 136 -6.48 15.15 4.84
CA GLU A 136 -5.62 15.85 5.79
C GLU A 136 -5.47 15.09 7.10
N LYS A 137 -6.57 14.58 7.68
CA LYS A 137 -6.52 13.71 8.88
C LYS A 137 -5.67 12.46 8.66
N VAL A 138 -5.86 11.79 7.53
CA VAL A 138 -5.07 10.61 7.15
C VAL A 138 -3.58 10.99 7.03
N ALA A 139 -3.27 12.11 6.39
CA ALA A 139 -1.90 12.59 6.26
C ALA A 139 -1.29 12.86 7.65
N ARG A 140 -2.01 13.56 8.53
CA ARG A 140 -1.55 13.83 9.90
C ARG A 140 -1.30 12.55 10.68
N SER A 141 -2.18 11.55 10.55
CA SER A 141 -2.03 10.22 11.17
C SER A 141 -0.79 9.47 10.66
N ILE A 142 -0.56 9.44 9.33
CA ILE A 142 0.58 8.72 8.73
C ILE A 142 1.92 9.38 9.10
N PHE A 143 1.96 10.71 9.10
CA PHE A 143 3.21 11.47 9.26
C PHE A 143 3.44 12.00 10.69
N GLY A 144 2.56 11.68 11.64
CA GLY A 144 2.66 12.14 13.03
C GLY A 144 2.62 13.67 13.17
N LEU A 145 1.85 14.35 12.32
CA LEU A 145 1.73 15.80 12.36
C LEU A 145 0.73 16.21 13.45
N PRO A 146 0.97 17.32 14.17
CA PRO A 146 0.05 17.82 15.20
C PRO A 146 -1.33 18.11 14.58
N VAL A 147 -2.40 18.12 15.39
CA VAL A 147 -3.77 18.51 14.98
C VAL A 147 -3.90 20.03 14.97
#